data_AF-A0ABD3DDJ9-F1
#
_entry.id   AF-A0ABD3DDJ9-F1
#
_cell.length_a   1.000
_cell.length_b   1.000
_cell.length_c   1.000
_cell.angle_alpha   90.00
_cell.angle_beta   90.00
_cell.angle_gamma   90.00
#
_symmetry.space_group_name_H-M   'P 1'
#
loop_
_entity.id
_entity.type
_entity.pdbx_description
1 polymer ?
#
loop_
_entity_poly.entity_id
_entity_poly.type
_entity_poly.pdbx_seq_one_letter_code
_entity_poly.pdbx_strand_id
1 'polypeptide(L)'
;MSLVRSSAFFGNQELAYTSESYSYEPNYLLDSPSDELTADKSSFISSFNSPSPVNIDCNEDKVRLKLQELEEVLFDDNSQILPFMEIDDDSPKQSSSADSNFSVTNNESSFTNLPPKTLLFQCATAIQNGNLDEASKMINILRQRVSIMGEPSERIAAYMVEALAARLSISGKGLYKALKCKEQPSSDRLSAMQVLFEVCPCFRFGFMAANGMILEAFKDENRVHIVDFDINQGSQYYTLLQTLAKTQFGKRAHLKLTGVDDPESVQRPVGGLRVIGQRLEQLAKDFNLSFEFRALSSDTSLVSPLMLDRQPGEALIVNFAFQLHHMPDESVSTVNLRDQLLRMVKSLGPKLVTVVEQDVNTNTAPFLTRFSEAYNYYSAVFESLEATLKRDSQDRMNVEKQCLARDIINVVACEGEERIERYEVAGKWRARMSMAGFRACPISRDVKDEIKQLIKLYSERFNVKEETGGLHFGWEDKVLIVSSAWTV
;
A
#
# COMPACT_ATOMS: atom_id res chain seq x y z
N MET A 1 7.31 25.48 -44.51
CA MET A 1 7.48 24.07 -44.06
C MET A 1 8.34 24.13 -42.80
N SER A 2 7.76 24.48 -41.65
CA SER A 2 7.15 23.57 -40.66
C SER A 2 8.03 22.37 -40.31
N LEU A 3 8.63 22.42 -39.13
CA LEU A 3 8.86 21.31 -38.20
C LEU A 3 9.33 21.89 -36.86
N VAL A 4 8.38 22.40 -36.08
CA VAL A 4 8.56 22.65 -34.64
C VAL A 4 8.34 21.31 -33.96
N ARG A 5 9.41 20.60 -33.59
CA ARG A 5 9.34 19.49 -32.65
C ARG A 5 9.37 20.08 -31.23
N SER A 6 8.19 20.15 -30.62
CA SER A 6 8.04 20.37 -29.18
C SER A 6 7.66 19.01 -28.58
N SER A 7 8.60 18.38 -27.88
CA SER A 7 8.37 17.17 -27.11
C SER A 7 9.22 17.23 -25.84
N ALA A 8 8.61 17.66 -24.75
CA ALA A 8 9.11 17.53 -23.39
C ALA A 8 7.87 17.48 -22.48
N PHE A 9 7.19 16.32 -22.43
CA PHE A 9 6.02 16.15 -21.57
C PHE A 9 6.43 16.12 -20.10
N PHE A 10 7.60 15.56 -19.75
CA PHE A 10 8.11 15.54 -18.39
C PHE A 10 9.56 16.05 -18.39
N GLY A 11 9.72 17.36 -18.66
CA GLY A 11 11.03 17.98 -18.92
C GLY A 11 12.14 17.51 -17.96
N ASN A 12 13.28 17.11 -18.55
CA ASN A 12 14.49 16.55 -17.92
C ASN A 12 14.57 16.78 -16.41
N GLN A 13 14.17 15.79 -15.64
CA GLN A 13 14.57 15.69 -14.25
C GLN A 13 16.03 15.23 -14.27
N GLU A 14 16.95 16.14 -13.98
CA GLU A 14 18.36 15.83 -13.79
C GLU A 14 18.44 14.84 -12.60
N LEU A 15 18.74 13.58 -12.88
CA LEU A 15 18.96 12.52 -11.88
C LEU A 15 20.31 12.77 -11.20
N ALA A 16 20.40 13.86 -10.43
CA ALA A 16 21.48 14.09 -9.49
C ALA A 16 21.02 13.61 -8.11
N TYR A 17 21.19 12.32 -7.84
CA TYR A 17 21.28 11.84 -6.45
C TYR A 17 22.66 12.20 -5.91
N THR A 18 22.88 13.49 -5.63
CA THR A 18 23.88 13.88 -4.64
C THR A 18 23.25 13.65 -3.27
N SER A 19 23.91 12.86 -2.43
CA SER A 19 23.54 12.68 -1.03
C SER A 19 23.78 13.98 -0.27
N GLU A 20 22.91 14.95 -0.44
CA GLU A 20 22.73 16.01 0.55
C GLU A 20 21.58 15.56 1.44
N SER A 21 21.96 15.22 2.66
CA SER A 21 21.06 15.01 3.79
C SER A 21 20.09 16.18 3.87
N TYR A 22 18.82 15.97 3.51
CA TYR A 22 17.75 16.85 3.95
C TYR A 22 17.58 16.63 5.46
N SER A 23 18.38 17.35 6.24
CA SER A 23 18.13 17.53 7.66
C SER A 23 16.84 18.34 7.78
N TYR A 24 15.78 17.69 8.24
CA TYR A 24 14.55 18.35 8.65
C TYR A 24 14.87 19.24 9.87
N GLU A 25 14.98 20.54 9.66
CA GLU A 25 15.18 21.55 10.73
C GLU A 25 13.81 21.87 11.39
N PRO A 26 13.60 21.57 12.69
CA PRO A 26 12.30 21.70 13.35
C PRO A 26 12.08 23.08 13.98
N ASN A 27 12.53 24.17 13.35
CA ASN A 27 12.51 25.51 13.95
C ASN A 27 11.60 26.50 13.23
N TYR A 28 10.30 26.21 13.15
CA TYR A 28 9.25 27.23 12.87
C TYR A 28 7.95 26.94 13.63
N LEU A 29 8.05 26.39 14.85
CA LEU A 29 6.94 26.25 15.78
C LEU A 29 7.30 27.00 17.05
N LEU A 30 7.07 28.31 17.09
CA LEU A 30 6.86 29.10 18.30
C LEU A 30 6.43 30.50 17.86
N ASP A 31 5.12 30.72 17.82
CA ASP A 31 4.44 31.92 18.35
C ASP A 31 3.03 32.01 17.76
N SER A 32 2.02 31.76 18.58
CA SER A 32 0.81 32.60 18.66
C SER A 32 -0.12 32.12 19.79
N PRO A 33 -0.89 33.06 20.38
CA PRO A 33 -1.30 33.00 21.78
C PRO A 33 -2.57 32.17 22.03
N SER A 34 -2.64 31.67 23.26
CA SER A 34 -3.79 31.04 23.88
C SER A 34 -4.94 32.02 24.06
N ASP A 35 -6.05 31.76 23.39
CA ASP A 35 -7.37 32.30 23.77
C ASP A 35 -8.27 31.14 24.24
N GLU A 36 -8.59 31.19 25.53
CA GLU A 36 -9.62 30.41 26.19
C GLU A 36 -11.00 30.80 25.64
N LEU A 37 -11.78 29.83 25.18
CA LEU A 37 -13.24 29.97 25.15
C LEU A 37 -13.89 28.64 25.53
N THR A 38 -14.70 28.73 26.57
CA THR A 38 -15.39 27.67 27.30
C THR A 38 -16.71 27.28 26.62
N ALA A 39 -17.04 25.99 26.78
CA ALA A 39 -18.37 25.35 26.86
C ALA A 39 -19.45 25.71 25.80
N ASP A 40 -20.01 24.69 25.13
CA ASP A 40 -21.23 24.07 25.66
C ASP A 40 -21.55 22.71 25.02
N LYS A 41 -21.84 21.73 25.86
CA LYS A 41 -22.40 20.43 25.49
C LYS A 41 -23.91 20.57 25.48
N SER A 42 -24.57 20.27 24.35
CA SER A 42 -25.98 19.88 24.39
C SER A 42 -26.19 18.55 23.67
N SER A 43 -26.83 17.67 24.43
CA SER A 43 -27.16 16.28 24.18
C SER A 43 -28.36 16.14 23.24
N PHE A 44 -28.27 15.23 22.26
CA PHE A 44 -29.43 14.53 21.75
C PHE A 44 -29.14 13.03 21.69
N ILE A 45 -29.83 12.31 22.58
CA ILE A 45 -29.88 10.85 22.66
C ILE A 45 -30.96 10.39 21.67
N SER A 46 -30.62 9.48 20.76
CA SER A 46 -31.61 8.59 20.13
C SER A 46 -31.13 7.15 20.21
N SER A 47 -31.89 6.37 20.96
CA SER A 47 -31.62 5.00 21.38
C SER A 47 -31.84 4.00 20.26
N PHE A 48 -30.86 3.14 19.99
CA PHE A 48 -31.08 1.82 19.40
C PHE A 48 -30.23 0.77 20.14
N ASN A 49 -30.91 -0.08 20.91
CA ASN A 49 -30.35 -1.22 21.62
C ASN A 49 -29.96 -2.33 20.63
N SER A 50 -28.71 -2.79 20.70
CA SER A 50 -28.25 -4.07 20.14
C SER A 50 -27.37 -4.75 21.20
N PRO A 51 -27.45 -6.08 21.39
CA PRO A 51 -26.80 -6.77 22.50
C PRO A 51 -25.28 -6.88 22.30
N SER A 52 -24.53 -6.60 23.35
CA SER A 52 -23.06 -6.67 23.43
C SER A 52 -22.55 -8.12 23.28
N PRO A 53 -21.48 -8.38 22.51
CA PRO A 53 -20.75 -9.63 22.60
C PRO A 53 -19.76 -9.60 23.77
N VAL A 54 -19.66 -10.75 24.42
CA VAL A 54 -18.85 -11.09 25.59
C VAL A 54 -17.39 -10.59 25.47
N ASN A 55 -16.95 -9.85 26.50
CA ASN A 55 -15.54 -9.48 26.71
C ASN A 55 -14.70 -10.75 26.95
N ILE A 56 -13.82 -11.08 26.01
CA ILE A 56 -12.65 -11.93 26.28
C ILE A 56 -11.55 -10.95 26.66
N ASP A 57 -11.26 -10.89 27.96
CA ASP A 57 -10.21 -10.05 28.55
C ASP A 57 -8.84 -10.58 28.10
N CYS A 58 -8.36 -10.07 26.97
CA CYS A 58 -6.97 -10.25 26.56
C CYS A 58 -6.18 -9.11 27.20
N ASN A 59 -5.44 -9.46 28.26
CA ASN A 59 -4.71 -8.50 29.09
C ASN A 59 -3.69 -7.70 28.24
N GLU A 60 -4.09 -6.51 27.79
CA GLU A 60 -3.37 -5.64 26.85
C GLU A 60 -1.95 -5.30 27.34
N ASP A 61 -1.77 -5.22 28.66
CA ASP A 61 -0.49 -4.97 29.29
C ASP A 61 0.51 -6.11 29.05
N LYS A 62 0.03 -7.36 28.97
CA LYS A 62 0.88 -8.52 28.69
C LYS A 62 1.35 -8.56 27.23
N VAL A 63 0.53 -8.06 26.31
CA VAL A 63 0.85 -7.94 24.89
C VAL A 63 1.83 -6.77 24.66
N ARG A 64 1.64 -5.67 25.37
CA ARG A 64 2.55 -4.52 25.35
C ARG A 64 3.94 -4.86 25.90
N LEU A 65 4.00 -5.61 26.99
CA LEU A 65 5.27 -6.11 27.55
C LEU A 65 6.01 -7.03 26.57
N LYS A 66 5.28 -7.91 25.85
CA LYS A 66 5.85 -8.77 24.80
C LYS A 66 6.40 -7.98 23.61
N LEU A 67 5.79 -6.85 23.26
CA LEU A 67 6.26 -5.97 22.19
C LEU A 67 7.51 -5.18 22.59
N GLN A 68 7.59 -4.71 23.84
CA GLN A 68 8.80 -4.07 24.37
C GLN A 68 9.97 -5.05 24.50
N GLU A 69 9.69 -6.30 24.91
CA GLU A 69 10.67 -7.40 24.96
C GLU A 69 11.21 -7.73 23.55
N LEU A 70 10.37 -7.61 22.51
CA LEU A 70 10.79 -7.76 21.11
C LEU A 70 11.60 -6.56 20.60
N GLU A 71 11.27 -5.34 21.04
CA GLU A 71 12.04 -4.14 20.69
C GLU A 71 13.44 -4.18 21.32
N GLU A 72 13.58 -4.57 22.59
CA GLU A 72 14.89 -4.69 23.25
C GLU A 72 15.79 -5.77 22.61
N VAL A 73 15.21 -6.92 22.22
CA VAL A 73 15.96 -8.00 21.53
C VAL A 73 16.41 -7.59 20.12
N LEU A 74 15.73 -6.62 19.49
CA LEU A 74 16.07 -6.12 18.16
C LEU A 74 17.15 -5.02 18.17
N PHE A 75 17.49 -4.45 19.33
CA PHE A 75 18.42 -3.32 19.44
C PHE A 75 19.68 -3.60 20.28
N ASP A 76 19.84 -4.78 20.89
CA ASP A 76 21.04 -5.08 21.69
C ASP A 76 22.18 -5.66 20.83
N ASP A 77 23.10 -4.78 20.46
CA ASP A 77 24.30 -5.04 19.63
C ASP A 77 25.46 -5.65 20.45
N ASN A 78 25.18 -6.40 21.52
CA ASN A 78 26.22 -7.05 22.32
C ASN A 78 25.99 -8.55 22.49
N SER A 79 26.91 -9.29 21.86
CA SER A 79 27.15 -10.69 22.12
C SER A 79 27.61 -10.89 23.58
N GLN A 80 26.72 -11.42 24.43
CA GLN A 80 27.11 -12.23 25.57
C GLN A 80 25.96 -13.09 26.10
N ILE A 81 26.20 -14.40 26.06
CA ILE A 81 25.43 -15.47 26.67
C ILE A 81 25.23 -15.17 28.17
N LEU A 82 24.00 -15.28 28.67
CA LEU A 82 23.75 -15.45 30.10
C LEU A 82 22.86 -16.67 30.41
N PRO A 83 23.12 -17.39 31.52
CA PRO A 83 22.55 -18.70 31.80
C PRO A 83 21.19 -18.59 32.50
N PHE A 84 20.32 -19.55 32.18
CA PHE A 84 19.03 -19.74 32.80
C PHE A 84 19.19 -20.08 34.30
N MET A 85 18.43 -19.42 35.18
CA MET A 85 18.32 -19.76 36.59
C MET A 85 17.54 -21.07 36.77
N GLU A 86 18.18 -22.05 37.39
CA GLU A 86 17.58 -23.25 37.95
C GLU A 86 16.76 -22.88 39.21
N ILE A 87 15.56 -23.45 39.33
CA ILE A 87 14.85 -23.56 40.61
C ILE A 87 14.73 -25.05 40.92
N ASP A 88 15.41 -25.46 41.98
CA ASP A 88 15.34 -26.77 42.62
C ASP A 88 13.92 -27.08 43.09
N ASP A 89 13.45 -28.31 42.84
CA ASP A 89 12.47 -28.93 43.73
C ASP A 89 12.84 -30.41 43.97
N ASP A 90 12.73 -30.78 45.24
CA ASP A 90 13.39 -31.90 45.91
C ASP A 90 12.63 -33.22 45.70
N SER A 91 13.35 -34.34 45.52
CA SER A 91 12.79 -35.69 45.39
C SER A 91 12.68 -36.37 46.77
N PRO A 92 11.94 -37.51 46.94
CA PRO A 92 12.62 -38.79 46.71
C PRO A 92 11.75 -40.01 46.26
N LYS A 93 12.34 -40.73 45.28
CA LYS A 93 12.59 -42.19 45.20
C LYS A 93 11.49 -43.23 44.87
N GLN A 94 11.77 -43.89 43.73
CA GLN A 94 11.89 -45.33 43.45
C GLN A 94 10.63 -46.16 43.15
N SER A 95 10.53 -46.62 41.89
CA SER A 95 10.69 -48.06 41.55
C SER A 95 10.86 -48.27 40.03
N SER A 96 11.70 -49.25 39.70
CA SER A 96 12.14 -49.72 38.39
C SER A 96 11.08 -50.42 37.53
N SER A 97 11.15 -50.30 36.20
CA SER A 97 11.33 -51.45 35.27
C SER A 97 11.36 -51.00 33.80
N ALA A 98 12.05 -51.80 33.00
CA ALA A 98 12.59 -51.53 31.67
C ALA A 98 11.59 -51.53 30.49
N ASP A 99 12.05 -50.85 29.44
CA ASP A 99 11.86 -51.09 28.00
C ASP A 99 10.45 -51.10 27.39
N SER A 100 10.16 -50.05 26.62
CA SER A 100 9.89 -50.22 25.18
C SER A 100 10.15 -48.92 24.42
N ASN A 101 11.18 -48.97 23.58
CA ASN A 101 11.59 -47.93 22.65
C ASN A 101 10.44 -47.55 21.71
N PHE A 102 9.78 -46.42 21.96
CA PHE A 102 9.17 -45.64 20.88
C PHE A 102 10.26 -44.77 20.29
N SER A 103 10.77 -45.18 19.13
CA SER A 103 11.59 -44.32 18.28
C SER A 103 10.77 -43.10 17.90
N VAL A 104 10.98 -41.99 18.62
CA VAL A 104 10.68 -40.66 18.09
C VAL A 104 11.71 -40.42 17.01
N THR A 105 11.35 -40.78 15.78
CA THR A 105 12.14 -40.45 14.60
C THR A 105 12.24 -38.93 14.54
N ASN A 106 13.46 -38.41 14.65
CA ASN A 106 13.80 -37.01 14.50
C ASN A 106 13.28 -36.46 13.16
N ASN A 107 12.08 -35.89 13.14
CA ASN A 107 11.60 -35.13 11.98
C ASN A 107 12.20 -33.71 11.93
N GLU A 108 12.83 -33.23 13.00
CA GLU A 108 13.46 -31.90 13.02
C GLU A 108 14.64 -31.78 12.05
N SER A 109 15.42 -32.86 11.85
CA SER A 109 16.54 -32.87 10.91
C SER A 109 16.13 -32.78 9.43
N SER A 110 14.85 -33.02 9.12
CA SER A 110 14.33 -32.92 7.75
C SER A 110 14.06 -31.48 7.31
N PHE A 111 13.74 -30.59 8.25
CA PHE A 111 13.36 -29.20 7.95
C PHE A 111 14.56 -28.24 7.96
N THR A 112 15.59 -28.52 8.77
CA THR A 112 16.75 -27.64 8.95
C THR A 112 17.57 -27.44 7.67
N ASN A 113 17.57 -28.42 6.76
CA ASN A 113 18.36 -28.38 5.53
C ASN A 113 17.61 -27.79 4.31
N LEU A 114 16.31 -27.52 4.42
CA LEU A 114 15.53 -27.03 3.29
C LEU A 114 15.74 -25.52 3.07
N PRO A 115 15.78 -25.01 1.82
CA PRO A 115 15.80 -23.58 1.58
C PRO A 115 14.59 -22.86 2.24
N PRO A 116 14.75 -21.62 2.76
CA PRO A 116 13.67 -20.90 3.44
C PRO A 116 12.38 -20.81 2.61
N LYS A 117 12.49 -20.56 1.31
CA LYS A 117 11.37 -20.59 0.37
C LYS A 117 10.62 -21.92 0.43
N THR A 118 11.30 -23.05 0.27
CA THR A 118 10.66 -24.37 0.28
C THR A 118 9.95 -24.63 1.60
N LEU A 119 10.58 -24.27 2.72
CA LEU A 119 10.02 -24.46 4.05
C LEU A 119 8.79 -23.54 4.30
N LEU A 120 8.77 -22.33 3.75
CA LEU A 120 7.58 -21.45 3.76
C LEU A 120 6.38 -22.09 3.05
N PHE A 121 6.59 -22.66 1.86
CA PHE A 121 5.51 -23.32 1.10
C PHE A 121 5.02 -24.61 1.79
N GLN A 122 5.92 -25.37 2.41
CA GLN A 122 5.54 -26.52 3.24
C GLN A 122 4.74 -26.08 4.46
N CYS A 123 5.15 -25.00 5.13
CA CYS A 123 4.43 -24.44 6.27
C CYS A 123 3.02 -23.97 5.88
N ALA A 124 2.87 -23.26 4.76
CA ALA A 124 1.56 -22.88 4.24
C ALA A 124 0.68 -24.12 3.95
N THR A 125 1.26 -25.18 3.40
CA THR A 125 0.56 -26.45 3.14
C THR A 125 0.13 -27.14 4.43
N ALA A 126 1.00 -27.17 5.44
CA ALA A 126 0.68 -27.72 6.76
C ALA A 126 -0.48 -26.96 7.42
N ILE A 127 -0.48 -25.62 7.35
CA ILE A 127 -1.60 -24.79 7.84
C ILE A 127 -2.90 -25.12 7.10
N GLN A 128 -2.87 -25.21 5.77
CA GLN A 128 -4.05 -25.53 4.96
C GLN A 128 -4.64 -26.90 5.30
N ASN A 129 -3.80 -27.87 5.63
CA ASN A 129 -4.20 -29.23 5.99
C ASN A 129 -4.61 -29.38 7.46
N GLY A 130 -4.47 -28.33 8.28
CA GLY A 130 -4.76 -28.38 9.71
C GLY A 130 -3.64 -28.98 10.56
N ASN A 131 -2.44 -29.19 10.01
CA ASN A 131 -1.26 -29.68 10.73
C ASN A 131 -0.57 -28.54 11.49
N LEU A 132 -1.25 -28.00 12.51
CA LEU A 132 -0.84 -26.76 13.18
C LEU A 132 0.47 -26.90 13.96
N ASP A 133 0.72 -28.05 14.60
CA ASP A 133 1.95 -28.31 15.36
C ASP A 133 3.18 -28.36 14.45
N GLU A 134 3.04 -28.99 13.28
CA GLU A 134 4.10 -29.06 12.27
C GLU A 134 4.39 -27.67 11.70
N ALA A 135 3.35 -26.91 11.36
CA ALA A 135 3.49 -25.53 10.92
C ALA A 135 4.20 -24.66 11.98
N SER A 136 3.84 -24.80 13.26
CA SER A 136 4.47 -24.06 14.35
C SER A 136 5.97 -24.38 14.46
N LYS A 137 6.38 -25.64 14.30
CA LYS A 137 7.79 -26.03 14.28
C LYS A 137 8.53 -25.40 13.10
N MET A 138 7.94 -25.45 11.89
CA MET A 138 8.52 -24.83 10.70
C MET A 138 8.69 -23.31 10.86
N ILE A 139 7.72 -22.62 11.46
CA ILE A 139 7.80 -21.17 11.76
C ILE A 139 8.97 -20.88 12.69
N ASN A 140 9.14 -21.65 13.76
CA ASN A 140 10.24 -21.45 14.71
C ASN A 140 11.61 -21.64 14.05
N ILE A 141 11.75 -22.67 13.20
CA ILE A 141 12.98 -22.89 12.41
C ILE A 141 13.22 -21.75 11.44
N LEU A 142 12.18 -21.27 10.73
CA LEU A 142 12.30 -20.18 9.78
C LEU A 142 12.72 -18.86 10.46
N ARG A 143 12.15 -18.52 11.62
CA ARG A 143 12.53 -17.30 12.38
C ARG A 143 14.01 -17.25 12.75
N GLN A 144 14.64 -18.40 12.97
CA GLN A 144 16.08 -18.48 13.26
C GLN A 144 16.97 -18.33 12.02
N ARG A 145 16.38 -18.36 10.81
CA ARG A 145 17.12 -18.46 9.54
C ARG A 145 16.90 -17.29 8.59
N VAL A 146 15.98 -16.38 8.91
CA VAL A 146 15.59 -15.24 8.07
C VAL A 146 16.03 -13.95 8.73
N SER A 147 16.33 -12.94 7.92
CA SER A 147 16.79 -11.63 8.40
C SER A 147 16.17 -10.52 7.58
N ILE A 148 15.73 -9.45 8.26
CA ILE A 148 15.25 -8.22 7.62
C ILE A 148 16.39 -7.34 7.06
N MET A 149 17.64 -7.65 7.41
CA MET A 149 18.83 -6.94 6.92
C MET A 149 19.57 -7.69 5.81
N GLY A 150 19.13 -8.92 5.51
CA GLY A 150 19.79 -9.84 4.60
C GLY A 150 19.54 -9.58 3.11
N GLU A 151 19.76 -10.62 2.31
CA GLU A 151 19.41 -10.64 0.88
C GLU A 151 17.89 -10.48 0.67
N PRO A 152 17.42 -10.00 -0.49
CA PRO A 152 15.98 -9.83 -0.75
C PRO A 152 15.14 -11.06 -0.44
N SER A 153 15.67 -12.26 -0.71
CA SER A 153 15.04 -13.55 -0.44
C SER A 153 14.91 -13.87 1.06
N GLU A 154 15.86 -13.42 1.89
CA GLU A 154 15.80 -13.55 3.35
C GLU A 154 14.81 -12.55 3.94
N ARG A 155 14.81 -11.31 3.43
CA ARG A 155 13.93 -10.23 3.88
C ARG A 155 12.46 -10.53 3.63
N ILE A 156 12.11 -10.96 2.42
CA ILE A 156 10.73 -11.41 2.15
C ILE A 156 10.37 -12.63 3.00
N ALA A 157 11.29 -13.57 3.17
CA ALA A 157 11.01 -14.76 3.97
C ALA A 157 10.72 -14.42 5.44
N ALA A 158 11.39 -13.40 6.00
CA ALA A 158 11.10 -12.88 7.33
C ALA A 158 9.65 -12.40 7.45
N TYR A 159 9.19 -11.54 6.53
CA TYR A 159 7.81 -11.04 6.57
C TYR A 159 6.76 -12.12 6.27
N MET A 160 7.06 -13.05 5.37
CA MET A 160 6.18 -14.18 5.05
C MET A 160 6.03 -15.13 6.24
N VAL A 161 7.08 -15.33 7.05
CA VAL A 161 6.99 -16.15 8.26
C VAL A 161 6.06 -15.54 9.29
N GLU A 162 6.14 -14.22 9.49
CA GLU A 162 5.28 -13.51 10.44
C GLU A 162 3.83 -13.51 9.96
N ALA A 163 3.61 -13.45 8.65
CA ALA A 163 2.28 -13.59 8.06
C ALA A 163 1.68 -15.00 8.27
N LEU A 164 2.48 -16.07 8.14
CA LEU A 164 2.05 -17.43 8.45
C LEU A 164 1.80 -17.62 9.95
N ALA A 165 2.64 -17.05 10.80
CA ALA A 165 2.45 -17.06 12.25
C ALA A 165 1.16 -16.34 12.67
N ALA A 166 0.89 -15.17 12.08
CA ALA A 166 -0.36 -14.44 12.24
C ALA A 166 -1.56 -15.31 11.86
N ARG A 167 -1.49 -15.97 10.70
CA ARG A 167 -2.55 -16.88 10.23
C ARG A 167 -2.78 -18.06 11.19
N LEU A 168 -1.69 -18.71 11.61
CA LEU A 168 -1.72 -19.89 12.47
C LEU A 168 -2.37 -19.59 13.83
N SER A 169 -2.11 -18.41 14.39
CA SER A 169 -2.55 -18.05 15.73
C SER A 169 -4.08 -17.93 15.91
N ILE A 170 -4.90 -18.05 14.85
CA ILE A 170 -6.35 -17.69 14.77
C ILE A 170 -6.62 -16.21 15.11
N SER A 171 -5.70 -15.57 15.85
CA SER A 171 -5.45 -14.15 16.02
C SER A 171 -4.84 -13.50 14.78
N GLY A 172 -5.11 -13.96 13.55
CA GLY A 172 -4.91 -13.12 12.37
C GLY A 172 -5.57 -11.75 12.56
N LYS A 173 -6.72 -11.73 13.25
CA LYS A 173 -7.39 -10.54 13.78
C LYS A 173 -6.56 -9.78 14.82
N GLY A 174 -5.96 -10.47 15.79
CA GLY A 174 -5.16 -9.88 16.88
C GLY A 174 -3.84 -9.30 16.40
N LEU A 175 -3.11 -9.98 15.51
CA LEU A 175 -1.86 -9.48 14.93
C LEU A 175 -2.11 -8.37 13.90
N TYR A 176 -3.15 -8.47 13.06
CA TYR A 176 -3.54 -7.39 12.16
C TYR A 176 -4.01 -6.14 12.92
N LYS A 177 -4.75 -6.32 14.04
CA LYS A 177 -5.08 -5.24 14.98
C LYS A 177 -3.85 -4.72 15.73
N ALA A 178 -2.90 -5.58 16.13
CA ALA A 178 -1.67 -5.18 16.82
C ALA A 178 -0.68 -4.46 15.90
N LEU A 179 -0.68 -4.80 14.61
CA LEU A 179 -0.05 -4.02 13.55
C LEU A 179 -0.85 -2.76 13.24
N LYS A 180 -2.01 -2.54 13.87
CA LYS A 180 -2.78 -1.32 13.76
C LYS A 180 -3.13 -1.00 12.31
N CYS A 181 -3.44 -2.04 11.52
CA CYS A 181 -3.67 -1.91 10.07
C CYS A 181 -4.88 -1.02 9.71
N LYS A 182 -5.89 -1.00 10.58
CA LYS A 182 -7.05 -0.10 10.52
C LYS A 182 -6.87 1.21 11.31
N GLU A 183 -5.76 1.39 12.04
CA GLU A 183 -5.52 2.65 12.72
C GLU A 183 -4.89 3.67 11.77
N GLN A 184 -5.02 4.94 12.16
CA GLN A 184 -4.44 6.06 11.46
C GLN A 184 -2.94 5.84 11.20
N PRO A 185 -2.47 5.96 9.94
CA PRO A 185 -1.06 5.90 9.61
C PRO A 185 -0.22 6.83 10.51
N SER A 186 0.84 6.28 11.11
CA SER A 186 1.86 7.07 11.81
C SER A 186 2.63 7.96 10.83
N SER A 187 3.33 8.97 11.34
CA SER A 187 4.21 9.81 10.53
C SER A 187 5.23 8.97 9.74
N ASP A 188 5.80 7.94 10.36
CA ASP A 188 6.76 7.04 9.70
C ASP A 188 6.12 6.26 8.56
N ARG A 189 4.87 5.81 8.73
CA ARG A 189 4.12 5.12 7.67
C ARG A 189 3.82 6.05 6.51
N LEU A 190 3.41 7.29 6.78
CA LEU A 190 3.15 8.29 5.75
C LEU A 190 4.41 8.62 4.95
N SER A 191 5.55 8.82 5.63
CA SER A 191 6.85 9.02 4.99
C SER A 191 7.25 7.80 4.16
N ALA A 192 7.08 6.58 4.70
CA ALA A 192 7.39 5.35 3.98
C ALA A 192 6.52 5.19 2.71
N MET A 193 5.23 5.52 2.78
CA MET A 193 4.34 5.50 1.61
C MET A 193 4.80 6.50 0.54
N GLN A 194 5.21 7.71 0.96
CA GLN A 194 5.76 8.69 0.02
C GLN A 194 7.02 8.15 -0.68
N VAL A 195 7.97 7.57 0.08
CA VAL A 195 9.16 6.93 -0.48
C VAL A 195 8.79 5.81 -1.44
N LEU A 196 7.84 4.93 -1.09
CA LEU A 196 7.41 3.84 -1.95
C LEU A 196 6.95 4.36 -3.32
N PHE A 197 6.09 5.37 -3.34
CA PHE A 197 5.56 5.93 -4.59
C PHE A 197 6.54 6.81 -5.36
N GLU A 198 7.54 7.40 -4.71
CA GLU A 198 8.52 8.29 -5.36
C GLU A 198 9.79 7.56 -5.82
N VAL A 199 10.21 6.54 -5.07
CA VAL A 199 11.48 5.85 -5.28
C VAL A 199 11.29 4.50 -5.96
N CYS A 200 10.24 3.74 -5.65
CA CYS A 200 10.01 2.45 -6.29
C CYS A 200 9.48 2.66 -7.73
N PRO A 201 10.25 2.30 -8.78
CA PRO A 201 9.96 2.74 -10.14
C PRO A 201 8.59 2.33 -10.64
N CYS A 202 8.16 1.07 -10.45
CA CYS A 202 6.87 0.62 -10.98
C CYS A 202 5.69 1.41 -10.42
N PHE A 203 5.74 1.80 -9.14
CA PHE A 203 4.70 2.61 -8.50
C PHE A 203 4.73 4.04 -9.02
N ARG A 204 5.91 4.66 -9.05
CA ARG A 204 6.13 6.01 -9.61
C ARG A 204 5.67 6.13 -11.06
N PHE A 205 6.04 5.17 -11.91
CA PHE A 205 5.69 5.18 -13.32
C PHE A 205 4.20 4.90 -13.57
N GLY A 206 3.52 4.20 -12.65
CA GLY A 206 2.06 4.13 -12.63
C GLY A 206 1.40 5.50 -12.55
N PHE A 207 1.84 6.34 -11.59
CA PHE A 207 1.40 7.73 -11.46
C PHE A 207 1.79 8.58 -12.67
N MET A 208 3.01 8.42 -13.20
CA MET A 208 3.47 9.16 -14.37
C MET A 208 2.61 8.85 -15.61
N ALA A 209 2.24 7.59 -15.82
CA ALA A 209 1.34 7.19 -16.90
C ALA A 209 -0.06 7.80 -16.74
N ALA A 210 -0.62 7.76 -15.53
CA ALA A 210 -1.90 8.41 -15.25
C ALA A 210 -1.83 9.93 -15.50
N ASN A 211 -0.79 10.59 -14.99
CA ASN A 211 -0.56 12.02 -15.20
C ASN A 211 -0.39 12.38 -16.68
N GLY A 212 0.28 11.54 -17.48
CA GLY A 212 0.36 11.73 -18.94
C GLY A 212 -1.01 11.77 -19.60
N MET A 213 -1.91 10.86 -19.22
CA MET A 213 -3.29 10.84 -19.73
C MET A 213 -4.11 12.03 -19.25
N ILE A 214 -3.94 12.41 -17.97
CA ILE A 214 -4.57 13.60 -17.41
C ILE A 214 -4.13 14.84 -18.19
N LEU A 215 -2.83 15.03 -18.44
CA LEU A 215 -2.30 16.16 -19.22
C LEU A 215 -2.86 16.21 -20.64
N GLU A 216 -3.09 15.06 -21.28
CA GLU A 216 -3.74 15.01 -22.58
C GLU A 216 -5.20 15.47 -22.53
N ALA A 217 -5.94 15.06 -21.49
CA ALA A 217 -7.32 15.48 -21.29
C ALA A 217 -7.45 17.00 -21.01
N PHE A 218 -6.40 17.66 -20.51
CA PHE A 218 -6.35 19.10 -20.24
C PHE A 218 -6.27 19.99 -21.49
N LYS A 219 -5.70 19.52 -22.62
CA LYS A 219 -5.24 20.38 -23.73
C LYS A 219 -6.29 21.37 -24.27
N ASP A 220 -7.55 20.95 -24.27
CA ASP A 220 -8.66 21.72 -24.86
C ASP A 220 -9.65 22.26 -23.81
N GLU A 221 -9.26 22.26 -22.53
CA GLU A 221 -10.17 22.58 -21.42
C GLU A 221 -9.77 23.87 -20.70
N ASN A 222 -10.77 24.64 -20.29
CA ASN A 222 -10.57 25.87 -19.50
C ASN A 222 -10.84 25.67 -18.01
N ARG A 223 -11.59 24.63 -17.67
CA ARG A 223 -11.96 24.26 -16.31
C ARG A 223 -11.88 22.75 -16.21
N VAL A 224 -10.95 22.26 -15.41
CA VAL A 224 -10.75 20.83 -15.19
C VAL A 224 -10.99 20.54 -13.73
N HIS A 225 -11.76 19.50 -13.47
CA HIS A 225 -11.99 18.99 -12.13
C HIS A 225 -11.49 17.55 -12.05
N ILE A 226 -10.45 17.34 -11.25
CA ILE A 226 -9.96 16.00 -10.94
C ILE A 226 -10.59 15.56 -9.61
N VAL A 227 -11.19 14.37 -9.61
CA VAL A 227 -11.61 13.67 -8.40
C VAL A 227 -10.67 12.49 -8.20
N ASP A 228 -9.96 12.49 -7.08
CA ASP A 228 -9.06 11.41 -6.71
C ASP A 228 -9.64 10.64 -5.52
N PHE A 229 -9.76 9.32 -5.68
CA PHE A 229 -10.15 8.43 -4.59
C PHE A 229 -8.87 7.85 -3.98
N ASP A 230 -8.49 8.36 -2.80
CA ASP A 230 -7.22 8.17 -2.09
C ASP A 230 -5.99 8.90 -2.70
N ILE A 231 -5.94 10.21 -2.44
CA ILE A 231 -4.82 11.07 -2.85
C ILE A 231 -3.50 10.75 -2.14
N ASN A 232 -3.51 9.85 -1.14
CA ASN A 232 -2.35 9.49 -0.34
C ASN A 232 -1.67 10.73 0.28
N GLN A 233 -0.40 11.02 -0.06
CA GLN A 233 0.32 12.23 0.39
C GLN A 233 0.44 13.31 -0.72
N GLY A 234 -0.29 13.15 -1.83
CA GLY A 234 -0.33 14.14 -2.91
C GLY A 234 0.89 14.17 -3.85
N SER A 235 1.81 13.20 -3.75
CA SER A 235 3.04 13.15 -4.56
C SER A 235 2.76 13.08 -6.07
N GLN A 236 1.72 12.34 -6.48
CA GLN A 236 1.25 12.32 -7.87
C GLN A 236 0.93 13.75 -8.36
N TYR A 237 0.22 14.54 -7.56
CA TYR A 237 -0.24 15.87 -7.92
C TYR A 237 0.86 16.93 -7.86
N TYR A 238 1.86 16.73 -7.01
CA TYR A 238 3.07 17.55 -7.02
C TYR A 238 3.72 17.53 -8.41
N THR A 239 3.95 16.33 -8.96
CA THR A 239 4.54 16.17 -10.30
C THR A 239 3.61 16.65 -11.41
N LEU A 240 2.30 16.47 -11.26
CA LEU A 240 1.30 16.97 -12.22
C LEU A 240 1.33 18.51 -12.30
N LEU A 241 1.30 19.20 -11.16
CA LEU A 241 1.31 20.67 -11.10
C LEU A 241 2.62 21.24 -11.66
N GLN A 242 3.76 20.66 -11.31
CA GLN A 242 5.05 21.04 -11.90
C GLN A 242 5.07 20.89 -13.43
N THR A 243 4.41 19.84 -13.94
CA THR A 243 4.32 19.60 -15.37
C THR A 243 3.36 20.58 -16.04
N LEU A 244 2.19 20.82 -15.45
CA LEU A 244 1.21 21.79 -15.92
C LEU A 244 1.80 23.20 -16.01
N ALA A 245 2.63 23.60 -15.05
CA ALA A 245 3.32 24.89 -15.03
C ALA A 245 4.24 25.11 -16.24
N LYS A 246 4.73 24.04 -16.87
CA LYS A 246 5.57 24.08 -18.08
C LYS A 246 4.75 24.17 -19.37
N THR A 247 3.42 24.02 -19.30
CA THR A 247 2.52 23.99 -20.46
C THR A 247 1.68 25.27 -20.57
N GLN A 248 1.34 25.66 -21.80
CA GLN A 248 0.51 26.86 -22.03
C GLN A 248 -0.94 26.65 -21.60
N PHE A 249 -1.50 25.45 -21.81
CA PHE A 249 -2.87 25.12 -21.41
C PHE A 249 -2.99 25.05 -19.88
N GLY A 250 -1.99 24.53 -19.17
CA GLY A 250 -1.97 24.49 -17.71
C GLY A 250 -2.05 25.88 -17.07
N LYS A 251 -1.35 26.87 -17.64
CA LYS A 251 -1.40 28.27 -17.15
C LYS A 251 -2.74 28.98 -17.38
N ARG A 252 -3.52 28.53 -18.37
CA ARG A 252 -4.79 29.14 -18.74
C ARG A 252 -5.98 28.49 -18.01
N ALA A 253 -5.93 27.18 -17.81
CA ALA A 253 -7.02 26.42 -17.22
C ALA A 253 -7.11 26.64 -15.71
N HIS A 254 -8.34 26.66 -15.19
CA HIS A 254 -8.59 26.52 -13.77
C HIS A 254 -8.67 25.02 -13.41
N LEU A 255 -7.89 24.60 -12.42
CA LEU A 255 -7.84 23.24 -11.91
C LEU A 255 -8.46 23.15 -10.52
N LYS A 256 -9.56 22.40 -10.40
CA LYS A 256 -10.11 21.96 -9.12
C LYS A 256 -9.67 20.52 -8.86
N LEU A 257 -9.07 20.25 -7.70
CA LEU A 257 -8.73 18.91 -7.25
C LEU A 257 -9.55 18.57 -6.01
N THR A 258 -10.44 17.58 -6.13
CA THR A 258 -11.15 17.00 -5.00
C THR A 258 -10.46 15.70 -4.60
N GLY A 259 -9.79 15.70 -3.44
CA GLY A 259 -9.31 14.47 -2.82
C GLY A 259 -10.43 13.86 -1.98
N VAL A 260 -10.69 12.57 -2.16
CA VAL A 260 -11.60 11.78 -1.32
C VAL A 260 -10.76 10.93 -0.39
N ASP A 261 -11.01 11.04 0.90
CA ASP A 261 -10.36 10.22 1.91
C ASP A 261 -11.29 10.06 3.12
N ASP A 262 -11.01 9.04 3.94
CA ASP A 262 -11.81 8.71 5.10
C ASP A 262 -11.92 9.90 6.06
N PRO A 263 -13.05 10.05 6.77
CA PRO A 263 -13.28 11.23 7.58
C PRO A 263 -12.21 11.50 8.64
N GLU A 264 -11.65 10.43 9.20
CA GLU A 264 -10.53 10.50 10.12
C GLU A 264 -9.29 11.09 9.46
N SER A 265 -9.00 10.71 8.21
CA SER A 265 -7.83 11.20 7.49
C SER A 265 -7.88 12.71 7.25
N VAL A 266 -9.06 13.25 6.97
CA VAL A 266 -9.23 14.68 6.65
C VAL A 266 -8.82 15.60 7.81
N GLN A 267 -9.02 15.14 9.05
CA GLN A 267 -8.78 15.94 10.25
C GLN A 267 -7.40 15.71 10.88
N ARG A 268 -6.56 14.85 10.28
CA ARG A 268 -5.24 14.53 10.86
C ARG A 268 -4.30 15.74 10.87
N PRO A 269 -3.64 16.04 12.00
CA PRO A 269 -2.65 17.11 12.07
C PRO A 269 -1.44 16.90 11.16
N VAL A 270 -1.04 15.64 10.97
CA VAL A 270 0.10 15.26 10.12
C VAL A 270 -0.41 14.37 8.99
N GLY A 271 -0.09 14.75 7.75
CA GLY A 271 -0.48 14.03 6.54
C GLY A 271 -1.98 13.92 6.29
N GLY A 272 -2.78 14.73 6.98
CA GLY A 272 -4.22 14.80 6.75
C GLY A 272 -4.56 15.54 5.46
N LEU A 273 -5.72 15.24 4.90
CA LEU A 273 -6.15 15.72 3.59
C LEU A 273 -6.11 17.25 3.45
N ARG A 274 -6.43 17.99 4.53
CA ARG A 274 -6.35 19.45 4.57
C ARG A 274 -4.92 19.97 4.44
N VAL A 275 -3.97 19.33 5.13
CA VAL A 275 -2.55 19.71 5.10
C VAL A 275 -1.96 19.45 3.71
N ILE A 276 -2.32 18.32 3.10
CA ILE A 276 -1.93 17.99 1.73
C ILE A 276 -2.48 19.05 0.76
N GLY A 277 -3.76 19.39 0.89
CA GLY A 277 -4.39 20.45 0.10
C GLY A 277 -3.65 21.78 0.18
N GLN A 278 -3.34 22.24 1.40
CA GLN A 278 -2.59 23.48 1.62
C GLN A 278 -1.21 23.47 0.95
N ARG A 279 -0.49 22.34 1.02
CA ARG A 279 0.82 22.18 0.36
C ARG A 279 0.68 22.26 -1.16
N LEU A 280 -0.33 21.61 -1.74
CA LEU A 280 -0.60 21.65 -3.18
C LEU A 280 -1.03 23.05 -3.64
N GLU A 281 -1.86 23.74 -2.86
CA GLU A 281 -2.25 25.13 -3.13
C GLU A 281 -1.07 26.09 -3.07
N GLN A 282 -0.16 25.91 -2.10
CA GLN A 282 1.07 26.70 -2.03
C GLN A 282 1.95 26.46 -3.26
N LEU A 283 2.16 25.20 -3.64
CA LEU A 283 2.92 24.85 -4.84
C LEU A 283 2.30 25.48 -6.10
N ALA A 284 0.97 25.43 -6.23
CA ALA A 284 0.28 26.02 -7.36
C ALA A 284 0.44 27.55 -7.41
N LYS A 285 0.42 28.23 -6.26
CA LYS A 285 0.72 29.67 -6.16
C LYS A 285 2.14 29.97 -6.61
N ASP A 286 3.12 29.18 -6.18
CA ASP A 286 4.53 29.36 -6.54
C ASP A 286 4.74 29.22 -8.07
N PHE A 287 3.95 28.37 -8.73
CA PHE A 287 3.96 28.21 -10.19
C PHE A 287 2.96 29.12 -10.95
N ASN A 288 2.23 30.00 -10.26
CA ASN A 288 1.19 30.86 -10.82
C ASN A 288 0.10 30.09 -11.59
N LEU A 289 -0.34 28.94 -11.04
CA LEU A 289 -1.44 28.15 -11.57
C LEU A 289 -2.77 28.55 -10.91
N SER A 290 -3.86 28.58 -11.69
CA SER A 290 -5.21 28.73 -11.13
C SER A 290 -5.67 27.38 -10.57
N PHE A 291 -5.60 27.23 -9.26
CA PHE A 291 -5.82 25.96 -8.58
C PHE A 291 -6.69 26.13 -7.34
N GLU A 292 -7.57 25.16 -7.10
CA GLU A 292 -8.40 25.01 -5.90
C GLU A 292 -8.33 23.56 -5.41
N PHE A 293 -8.12 23.37 -4.10
CA PHE A 293 -8.21 22.05 -3.49
C PHE A 293 -9.48 21.91 -2.63
N ARG A 294 -10.17 20.77 -2.77
CA ARG A 294 -11.32 20.40 -1.95
C ARG A 294 -11.06 19.06 -1.25
N ALA A 295 -11.05 19.09 0.08
CA ALA A 295 -11.02 17.90 0.91
C ALA A 295 -12.44 17.32 1.06
N LEU A 296 -12.71 16.14 0.49
CA LEU A 296 -13.96 15.41 0.70
C LEU A 296 -13.75 14.29 1.74
N SER A 297 -14.41 14.47 2.88
CA SER A 297 -14.38 13.58 4.05
C SER A 297 -15.46 12.51 3.92
N SER A 298 -15.14 11.39 3.28
CA SER A 298 -16.09 10.30 3.04
C SER A 298 -15.36 8.99 2.76
N ASP A 299 -15.89 7.89 3.30
CA ASP A 299 -15.57 6.55 2.81
C ASP A 299 -15.91 6.50 1.31
N THR A 300 -14.99 5.93 0.52
CA THR A 300 -15.12 5.79 -0.94
C THR A 300 -16.44 5.12 -1.35
N SER A 301 -16.89 4.13 -0.58
CA SER A 301 -18.14 3.40 -0.84
C SER A 301 -19.41 4.22 -0.63
N LEU A 302 -19.33 5.33 0.11
CA LEU A 302 -20.45 6.21 0.46
C LEU A 302 -20.50 7.49 -0.38
N VAL A 303 -19.52 7.71 -1.26
CA VAL A 303 -19.46 8.92 -2.09
C VAL A 303 -20.64 8.96 -3.06
N SER A 304 -21.34 10.08 -3.05
CA SER A 304 -22.45 10.35 -3.98
C SER A 304 -22.10 11.45 -4.99
N PRO A 305 -22.77 11.50 -6.16
CA PRO A 305 -22.58 12.56 -7.16
C PRO A 305 -22.66 13.99 -6.61
N LEU A 306 -23.56 14.23 -5.65
CA LEU A 306 -23.78 15.54 -5.06
C LEU A 306 -22.60 16.01 -4.21
N MET A 307 -21.90 15.08 -3.54
CA MET A 307 -20.77 15.39 -2.66
C MET A 307 -19.56 15.91 -3.44
N LEU A 308 -19.39 15.45 -4.68
CA LEU A 308 -18.30 15.83 -5.57
C LEU A 308 -18.40 17.29 -6.02
N ASP A 309 -19.58 17.93 -5.92
CA ASP A 309 -19.76 19.35 -6.22
C ASP A 309 -19.24 19.75 -7.61
N ARG A 310 -19.69 18.97 -8.60
CA ARG A 310 -19.35 19.20 -10.00
C ARG A 310 -20.02 20.47 -10.53
N GLN A 311 -19.25 21.36 -11.13
CA GLN A 311 -19.75 22.59 -11.73
C GLN A 311 -20.10 22.41 -13.21
N PRO A 312 -21.17 23.07 -13.72
CA PRO A 312 -21.49 23.03 -15.14
C PRO A 312 -20.34 23.55 -16.01
N GLY A 313 -20.05 22.83 -17.10
CA GLY A 313 -19.01 23.22 -18.07
C GLY A 313 -17.58 22.86 -17.70
N GLU A 314 -17.34 22.16 -16.58
CA GLU A 314 -16.02 21.61 -16.27
C GLU A 314 -15.84 20.20 -16.85
N ALA A 315 -14.61 19.93 -17.32
CA ALA A 315 -14.17 18.61 -17.72
C ALA A 315 -13.82 17.79 -16.47
N LEU A 316 -14.60 16.75 -16.21
CA LEU A 316 -14.40 15.86 -15.08
C LEU A 316 -13.37 14.77 -15.44
N ILE A 317 -12.37 14.61 -14.60
CA ILE A 317 -11.39 13.53 -14.63
C ILE A 317 -11.51 12.77 -13.31
N VAL A 318 -11.52 11.44 -13.35
CA VAL A 318 -11.51 10.62 -12.14
C VAL A 318 -10.26 9.76 -12.11
N ASN A 319 -9.52 9.79 -11.00
CA ASN A 319 -8.33 8.99 -10.80
C ASN A 319 -8.58 7.95 -9.70
N PHE A 320 -8.30 6.69 -10.03
CA PHE A 320 -8.24 5.58 -9.09
C PHE A 320 -6.80 5.07 -9.07
N ALA A 321 -6.06 5.43 -8.03
CA ALA A 321 -4.66 5.07 -7.88
C ALA A 321 -4.52 4.23 -6.62
N PHE A 322 -4.31 2.91 -6.79
CA PHE A 322 -4.11 1.96 -5.70
C PHE A 322 -5.26 1.95 -4.67
N GLN A 323 -6.50 2.13 -5.13
CA GLN A 323 -7.68 2.29 -4.24
C GLN A 323 -8.77 1.23 -4.49
N LEU A 324 -8.97 0.79 -5.73
CA LEU A 324 -10.13 -0.06 -6.03
C LEU A 324 -9.98 -1.46 -5.43
N HIS A 325 -8.75 -1.94 -5.23
CA HIS A 325 -8.50 -3.23 -4.58
C HIS A 325 -8.93 -3.26 -3.11
N HIS A 326 -8.96 -2.13 -2.39
CA HIS A 326 -9.45 -2.07 -1.01
C HIS A 326 -10.97 -2.20 -0.90
N MET A 327 -11.69 -1.89 -1.98
CA MET A 327 -13.15 -1.95 -2.00
C MET A 327 -13.65 -3.40 -1.94
N PRO A 328 -14.63 -3.71 -1.06
CA PRO A 328 -15.29 -5.01 -1.03
C PRO A 328 -15.95 -5.34 -2.37
N ASP A 329 -15.81 -6.61 -2.76
CA ASP A 329 -16.41 -7.17 -3.97
C ASP A 329 -17.44 -8.26 -3.62
N GLU A 330 -17.92 -8.96 -4.65
CA GLU A 330 -18.90 -10.04 -4.51
C GLU A 330 -18.45 -11.23 -3.64
N SER A 331 -17.14 -11.35 -3.34
CA SER A 331 -16.61 -12.38 -2.44
C SER A 331 -16.78 -12.05 -0.96
N VAL A 332 -17.09 -10.79 -0.65
CA VAL A 332 -17.18 -10.26 0.72
C VAL A 332 -18.61 -9.88 1.06
N SER A 333 -19.32 -9.24 0.13
CA SER A 333 -20.68 -8.75 0.32
C SER A 333 -21.56 -9.14 -0.85
N THR A 334 -22.86 -9.32 -0.59
CA THR A 334 -23.87 -9.46 -1.66
C THR A 334 -23.99 -8.19 -2.50
N VAL A 335 -23.55 -7.06 -1.95
CA VAL A 335 -23.47 -5.76 -2.62
C VAL A 335 -22.06 -5.56 -3.14
N ASN A 336 -21.92 -5.46 -4.46
CA ASN A 336 -20.64 -5.13 -5.07
C ASN A 336 -20.41 -3.62 -5.07
N LEU A 337 -19.75 -3.11 -4.02
CA LEU A 337 -19.48 -1.69 -3.84
C LEU A 337 -18.54 -1.15 -4.93
N ARG A 338 -17.57 -1.96 -5.36
CA ARG A 338 -16.63 -1.62 -6.44
C ARG A 338 -17.36 -1.31 -7.74
N ASP A 339 -18.27 -2.18 -8.15
CA ASP A 339 -19.09 -1.98 -9.35
C ASP A 339 -20.08 -0.81 -9.20
N GLN A 340 -20.63 -0.58 -8.00
CA GLN A 340 -21.51 0.56 -7.74
C GLN A 340 -20.77 1.89 -7.91
N LEU A 341 -19.56 2.00 -7.36
CA LEU A 341 -18.70 3.16 -7.53
C LEU A 341 -18.41 3.42 -9.01
N LEU A 342 -18.02 2.39 -9.77
CA LEU A 342 -17.74 2.53 -11.21
C LEU A 342 -18.97 3.00 -12.00
N ARG A 343 -20.17 2.48 -11.70
CA ARG A 343 -21.41 2.93 -12.34
C ARG A 343 -21.79 4.36 -11.93
N MET A 344 -21.56 4.73 -10.68
CA MET A 344 -21.75 6.10 -10.19
C MET A 344 -20.83 7.05 -10.96
N VAL A 345 -19.53 6.75 -11.04
CA VAL A 345 -18.57 7.54 -11.81
C VAL A 345 -18.96 7.61 -13.28
N LYS A 346 -19.38 6.49 -13.89
CA LYS A 346 -19.88 6.48 -15.28
C LYS A 346 -21.04 7.45 -15.48
N SER A 347 -21.98 7.49 -14.53
CA SER A 347 -23.17 8.36 -14.60
C SER A 347 -22.84 9.85 -14.58
N LEU A 348 -21.67 10.22 -14.03
CA LEU A 348 -21.17 11.59 -14.06
C LEU A 348 -20.66 12.00 -15.44
N GLY A 349 -20.52 11.09 -16.40
CA GLY A 349 -19.97 11.42 -17.72
C GLY A 349 -18.56 12.03 -17.67
N PRO A 350 -17.57 11.42 -16.97
CA PRO A 350 -16.20 11.91 -16.96
C PRO A 350 -15.60 11.91 -18.37
N LYS A 351 -14.75 12.91 -18.64
CA LYS A 351 -13.93 12.97 -19.85
C LYS A 351 -12.87 11.87 -19.86
N LEU A 352 -12.30 11.57 -18.69
CA LEU A 352 -11.26 10.57 -18.51
C LEU A 352 -11.42 9.89 -17.14
N VAL A 353 -11.19 8.58 -17.11
CA VAL A 353 -10.95 7.83 -15.88
C VAL A 353 -9.59 7.13 -15.99
N THR A 354 -8.71 7.32 -15.02
CA THR A 354 -7.43 6.62 -14.90
C THR A 354 -7.51 5.57 -13.79
N VAL A 355 -6.94 4.40 -14.03
CA VAL A 355 -6.87 3.29 -13.07
C VAL A 355 -5.44 2.80 -13.01
N VAL A 356 -4.83 2.87 -11.83
CA VAL A 356 -3.49 2.36 -11.53
C VAL A 356 -3.61 1.33 -10.40
N GLU A 357 -3.24 0.08 -10.66
CA GLU A 357 -3.47 -1.04 -9.75
C GLU A 357 -2.32 -2.06 -9.80
N GLN A 358 -2.15 -2.84 -8.73
CA GLN A 358 -1.23 -3.96 -8.67
C GLN A 358 -1.75 -5.14 -9.53
N ASP A 359 -0.87 -5.78 -10.29
CA ASP A 359 -1.21 -6.93 -11.15
C ASP A 359 -0.88 -8.27 -10.49
N VAL A 360 -1.72 -8.70 -9.55
CA VAL A 360 -1.56 -9.99 -8.86
C VAL A 360 -2.92 -10.56 -8.47
N ASN A 361 -3.09 -11.89 -8.60
CA ASN A 361 -4.35 -12.56 -8.28
C ASN A 361 -4.41 -12.95 -6.80
N THR A 362 -4.44 -11.98 -5.89
CA THR A 362 -4.62 -12.28 -4.46
C THR A 362 -6.09 -12.32 -4.05
N ASN A 363 -7.01 -11.74 -4.82
CA ASN A 363 -8.42 -11.68 -4.40
C ASN A 363 -9.17 -13.04 -4.47
N THR A 364 -9.35 -13.61 -5.66
CA THR A 364 -10.22 -14.79 -5.86
C THR A 364 -9.51 -16.14 -5.71
N ALA A 365 -8.20 -16.12 -5.44
CA ALA A 365 -7.40 -17.34 -5.33
C ALA A 365 -7.60 -18.00 -3.94
N PRO A 366 -7.71 -19.34 -3.87
CA PRO A 366 -7.63 -20.08 -2.61
C PRO A 366 -6.30 -19.84 -1.90
N PHE A 367 -6.23 -20.11 -0.60
CA PHE A 367 -5.10 -19.73 0.25
C PHE A 367 -3.72 -20.11 -0.30
N LEU A 368 -3.48 -21.37 -0.69
CA LEU A 368 -2.16 -21.79 -1.19
C LEU A 368 -1.76 -21.10 -2.50
N THR A 369 -2.71 -20.98 -3.44
CA THR A 369 -2.48 -20.24 -4.69
C THR A 369 -2.20 -18.78 -4.40
N ARG A 370 -2.98 -18.16 -3.52
CA ARG A 370 -2.78 -16.78 -3.09
C ARG A 370 -1.44 -16.56 -2.42
N PHE A 371 -1.02 -17.48 -1.54
CA PHE A 371 0.28 -17.45 -0.88
C PHE A 371 1.41 -17.49 -1.92
N SER A 372 1.31 -18.36 -2.92
CA SER A 372 2.27 -18.45 -4.02
C SER A 372 2.31 -17.15 -4.84
N GLU A 373 1.15 -16.62 -5.20
CA GLU A 373 1.04 -15.36 -5.96
C GLU A 373 1.66 -14.19 -5.19
N ALA A 374 1.34 -14.07 -3.89
CA ALA A 374 1.90 -13.06 -3.01
C ALA A 374 3.43 -13.20 -2.88
N TYR A 375 3.93 -14.42 -2.62
CA TYR A 375 5.38 -14.67 -2.52
C TYR A 375 6.10 -14.21 -3.80
N ASN A 376 5.60 -14.62 -4.97
CA ASN A 376 6.23 -14.29 -6.25
C ASN A 376 6.15 -12.79 -6.56
N TYR A 377 5.02 -12.15 -6.28
CA TYR A 377 4.84 -10.71 -6.44
C TYR A 377 5.79 -9.91 -5.55
N TYR A 378 5.75 -10.13 -4.24
CA TYR A 378 6.60 -9.40 -3.31
C TYR A 378 8.08 -9.75 -3.48
N SER A 379 8.44 -10.95 -3.97
CA SER A 379 9.85 -11.26 -4.27
C SER A 379 10.39 -10.30 -5.32
N ALA A 380 9.63 -10.10 -6.41
CA ALA A 380 9.97 -9.15 -7.45
C ALA A 380 9.99 -7.70 -6.94
N VAL A 381 9.07 -7.31 -6.04
CA VAL A 381 9.10 -5.99 -5.39
C VAL A 381 10.38 -5.82 -4.57
N PHE A 382 10.72 -6.77 -3.70
CA PHE A 382 11.92 -6.71 -2.84
C PHE A 382 13.22 -6.70 -3.64
N GLU A 383 13.30 -7.47 -4.73
CA GLU A 383 14.42 -7.41 -5.67
C GLU A 383 14.51 -6.07 -6.40
N SER A 384 13.37 -5.48 -6.77
CA SER A 384 13.36 -4.16 -7.41
C SER A 384 13.79 -3.04 -6.45
N LEU A 385 13.46 -3.16 -5.16
CA LEU A 385 13.94 -2.24 -4.11
C LEU A 385 15.43 -2.38 -3.89
N GLU A 386 15.96 -3.62 -3.89
CA GLU A 386 17.40 -3.88 -3.78
C GLU A 386 18.22 -3.20 -4.89
N ALA A 387 17.65 -3.09 -6.09
CA ALA A 387 18.31 -2.44 -7.21
C ALA A 387 18.21 -0.91 -7.19
N THR A 388 17.33 -0.33 -6.37
CA THR A 388 17.02 1.11 -6.38
C THR A 388 17.39 1.82 -5.08
N LEU A 389 17.46 1.09 -3.97
CA LEU A 389 17.81 1.57 -2.64
C LEU A 389 18.96 0.75 -2.06
N LYS A 390 19.86 1.41 -1.34
CA LYS A 390 20.95 0.75 -0.62
C LYS A 390 20.40 -0.14 0.51
N ARG A 391 21.13 -1.20 0.86
CA ARG A 391 20.70 -2.13 1.92
C ARG A 391 20.57 -1.48 3.30
N ASP A 392 21.48 -0.60 3.65
CA ASP A 392 21.49 0.13 4.91
C ASP A 392 20.54 1.35 4.92
N SER A 393 19.80 1.57 3.84
CA SER A 393 18.85 2.68 3.74
C SER A 393 17.69 2.51 4.74
N GLN A 394 17.55 3.50 5.63
CA GLN A 394 16.41 3.59 6.53
C GLN A 394 15.08 3.72 5.77
N ASP A 395 15.09 4.43 4.64
CA ASP A 395 13.91 4.56 3.78
C ASP A 395 13.46 3.20 3.23
N ARG A 396 14.41 2.37 2.77
CA ARG A 396 14.14 0.99 2.34
C ARG A 396 13.50 0.17 3.47
N MET A 397 14.13 0.17 4.64
CA MET A 397 13.64 -0.58 5.81
C MET A 397 12.25 -0.11 6.22
N ASN A 398 11.99 1.20 6.19
CA ASN A 398 10.70 1.78 6.51
C ASN A 398 9.63 1.40 5.48
N VAL A 399 9.94 1.44 4.17
CA VAL A 399 9.01 0.96 3.12
C VAL A 399 8.64 -0.50 3.34
N GLU A 400 9.63 -1.35 3.60
CA GLU A 400 9.41 -2.78 3.80
C GLU A 400 8.57 -3.07 5.05
N LYS A 401 8.92 -2.44 6.18
CA LYS A 401 8.25 -2.68 7.47
C LYS A 401 6.88 -2.01 7.55
N GLN A 402 6.76 -0.77 7.08
CA GLN A 402 5.56 0.06 7.27
C GLN A 402 4.56 -0.04 6.12
N CYS A 403 4.95 -0.55 4.96
CA CYS A 403 4.05 -0.75 3.82
C CYS A 403 3.96 -2.25 3.49
N LEU A 404 5.01 -2.81 2.91
CA LEU A 404 4.96 -4.15 2.30
C LEU A 404 4.64 -5.26 3.29
N ALA A 405 5.19 -5.21 4.51
CA ALA A 405 4.92 -6.20 5.55
C ALA A 405 3.45 -6.22 5.96
N ARG A 406 2.80 -5.06 6.04
CA ARG A 406 1.37 -4.95 6.39
C ARG A 406 0.52 -5.57 5.29
N ASP A 407 0.85 -5.29 4.04
CA ASP A 407 0.11 -5.82 2.90
C ASP A 407 0.28 -7.35 2.81
N ILE A 408 1.52 -7.85 2.94
CA ILE A 408 1.83 -9.29 3.01
C ILE A 408 1.00 -9.96 4.10
N ILE A 409 1.00 -9.40 5.32
CA ILE A 409 0.26 -9.96 6.45
C ILE A 409 -1.24 -9.93 6.19
N ASN A 410 -1.79 -8.87 5.60
CA ASN A 410 -3.21 -8.82 5.26
C ASN A 410 -3.58 -9.88 4.22
N VAL A 411 -2.81 -10.01 3.14
CA VAL A 411 -3.05 -10.98 2.05
C VAL A 411 -3.01 -12.43 2.55
N VAL A 412 -2.04 -12.75 3.42
CA VAL A 412 -1.77 -14.13 3.86
C VAL A 412 -2.60 -14.50 5.08
N ALA A 413 -2.68 -13.63 6.10
CA ALA A 413 -3.26 -13.98 7.39
C ALA A 413 -4.76 -13.70 7.50
N CYS A 414 -5.29 -12.70 6.78
CA CYS A 414 -6.68 -12.29 6.91
C CYS A 414 -7.59 -13.04 5.92
N GLU A 415 -8.88 -13.09 6.25
CA GLU A 415 -9.95 -13.65 5.43
C GLU A 415 -11.22 -12.80 5.59
N GLY A 416 -12.22 -12.98 4.71
CA GLY A 416 -13.47 -12.24 4.77
C GLY A 416 -13.26 -10.72 4.74
N GLU A 417 -14.10 -9.95 5.44
CA GLU A 417 -14.02 -8.48 5.48
C GLU A 417 -12.70 -7.92 6.03
N GLU A 418 -11.96 -8.70 6.83
CA GLU A 418 -10.68 -8.26 7.40
C GLU A 418 -9.54 -8.27 6.38
N ARG A 419 -9.69 -9.01 5.29
CA ARG A 419 -8.74 -8.98 4.18
C ARG A 419 -9.12 -7.83 3.25
N ILE A 420 -8.32 -6.78 3.26
CA ILE A 420 -8.54 -5.52 2.54
C ILE A 420 -7.69 -5.49 1.25
N GLU A 421 -6.45 -6.00 1.29
CA GLU A 421 -5.54 -6.07 0.15
C GLU A 421 -5.97 -7.15 -0.86
N ARG A 422 -6.92 -6.79 -1.73
CA ARG A 422 -7.59 -7.70 -2.67
C ARG A 422 -7.26 -7.35 -4.11
N TYR A 423 -5.98 -7.48 -4.44
CA TYR A 423 -5.49 -7.26 -5.80
C TYR A 423 -6.15 -8.20 -6.81
N GLU A 424 -6.36 -7.67 -8.01
CA GLU A 424 -6.85 -8.41 -9.16
C GLU A 424 -5.90 -8.23 -10.34
N VAL A 425 -5.87 -9.24 -11.20
CA VAL A 425 -5.11 -9.15 -12.45
C VAL A 425 -5.74 -8.12 -13.40
N ALA A 426 -4.92 -7.49 -14.23
CA ALA A 426 -5.30 -6.44 -15.17
C ALA A 426 -6.51 -6.81 -16.05
N GLY A 427 -6.61 -8.09 -16.45
CA GLY A 427 -7.74 -8.59 -17.22
C GLY A 427 -9.09 -8.46 -16.51
N LYS A 428 -9.13 -8.60 -15.18
CA LYS A 428 -10.35 -8.41 -14.38
C LYS A 428 -10.70 -6.94 -14.24
N TRP A 429 -9.73 -6.08 -13.96
CA TRP A 429 -9.95 -4.63 -13.95
C TRP A 429 -10.51 -4.14 -15.29
N ARG A 430 -9.94 -4.60 -16.41
CA ARG A 430 -10.46 -4.31 -17.76
C ARG A 430 -11.91 -4.79 -17.95
N ALA A 431 -12.23 -5.99 -17.47
CA ALA A 431 -13.59 -6.51 -17.54
C ALA A 431 -14.56 -5.67 -16.71
N ARG A 432 -14.22 -5.34 -15.46
CA ARG A 432 -15.03 -4.47 -14.58
C ARG A 432 -15.30 -3.10 -15.21
N MET A 433 -14.25 -2.45 -15.74
CA MET A 433 -14.39 -1.16 -16.43
C MET A 433 -15.29 -1.26 -17.66
N SER A 434 -15.12 -2.31 -18.47
CA SER A 434 -15.95 -2.53 -19.67
C SER A 434 -17.41 -2.82 -19.32
N MET A 435 -17.66 -3.63 -18.27
CA MET A 435 -19.00 -3.95 -17.77
C MET A 435 -19.71 -2.75 -17.15
N ALA A 436 -18.96 -1.82 -16.54
CA ALA A 436 -19.48 -0.53 -16.10
C ALA A 436 -19.77 0.44 -17.27
N GLY A 437 -19.44 0.06 -18.51
CA GLY A 437 -19.73 0.80 -19.73
C GLY A 437 -18.63 1.78 -20.16
N PHE A 438 -17.42 1.65 -19.62
CA PHE A 438 -16.27 2.44 -20.08
C PHE A 438 -15.62 1.80 -21.32
N ARG A 439 -14.96 2.63 -22.13
CA ARG A 439 -14.13 2.20 -23.26
C ARG A 439 -12.68 2.55 -23.00
N ALA A 440 -11.79 1.59 -23.24
CA ALA A 440 -10.35 1.79 -23.08
C ALA A 440 -9.85 2.94 -23.98
N CYS A 441 -9.01 3.79 -23.42
CA CYS A 441 -8.37 4.92 -24.07
C CYS A 441 -6.86 4.65 -24.15
N PRO A 442 -6.30 4.41 -25.35
CA PRO A 442 -4.88 4.13 -25.49
C PRO A 442 -4.02 5.32 -25.06
N ILE A 443 -2.92 5.02 -24.37
CA ILE A 443 -1.93 6.04 -23.98
C ILE A 443 -1.17 6.51 -25.23
N SER A 444 -0.92 7.82 -25.35
CA SER A 444 -0.22 8.36 -26.51
C SER A 444 1.21 7.83 -26.65
N ARG A 445 1.73 7.86 -27.88
CA ARG A 445 3.10 7.39 -28.14
C ARG A 445 4.14 8.21 -27.40
N ASP A 446 3.96 9.53 -27.32
CA ASP A 446 4.90 10.43 -26.65
C ASP A 446 5.06 10.09 -25.17
N VAL A 447 3.94 9.91 -24.45
CA VAL A 447 3.94 9.51 -23.04
C VAL A 447 4.59 8.13 -22.87
N LYS A 448 4.27 7.17 -23.74
CA LYS A 448 4.83 5.81 -23.68
C LYS A 448 6.34 5.79 -23.90
N ASP A 449 6.83 6.52 -24.88
CA ASP A 449 8.24 6.50 -25.26
C ASP A 449 9.10 7.20 -24.19
N GLU A 450 8.60 8.28 -23.59
CA GLU A 450 9.27 8.95 -22.48
C GLU A 450 9.35 8.07 -21.22
N ILE A 451 8.24 7.41 -20.85
CA ILE A 451 8.21 6.46 -19.73
C ILE A 451 9.19 5.30 -19.97
N LYS A 452 9.23 4.74 -21.18
CA LYS A 452 10.16 3.65 -21.54
C LYS A 452 11.62 4.08 -21.43
N GLN A 453 11.94 5.32 -21.75
CA GLN A 453 13.29 5.84 -21.61
C GLN A 453 13.67 6.06 -20.14
N LEU A 454 12.80 6.72 -19.37
CA LEU A 454 13.08 7.07 -17.99
C LEU A 454 13.19 5.84 -17.07
N ILE A 455 12.36 4.83 -17.25
CA ILE A 455 12.40 3.63 -16.39
C ILE A 455 13.71 2.86 -16.52
N LYS A 456 14.33 2.89 -17.71
CA LYS A 456 15.62 2.25 -17.98
C LYS A 456 16.79 2.93 -17.28
N LEU A 457 16.64 4.19 -16.87
CA LEU A 457 17.65 4.91 -16.09
C LEU A 457 17.80 4.36 -14.66
N TYR A 458 16.78 3.66 -14.15
CA TYR A 458 16.84 3.02 -12.82
C TYR A 458 17.54 1.66 -12.87
N SER A 459 17.14 0.81 -13.82
CA SER A 459 17.74 -0.51 -14.03
C SER A 459 17.28 -1.10 -15.36
N GLU A 460 18.15 -1.86 -16.02
CA GLU A 460 17.79 -2.63 -17.21
C GLU A 460 16.79 -3.76 -16.93
N ARG A 461 16.68 -4.21 -15.67
CA ARG A 461 15.74 -5.24 -15.24
C ARG A 461 14.29 -4.75 -15.21
N PHE A 462 14.06 -3.43 -15.12
CA PHE A 462 12.70 -2.90 -15.28
C PHE A 462 12.23 -3.01 -16.73
N ASN A 463 10.96 -3.32 -16.89
CA ASN A 463 10.32 -3.42 -18.20
C ASN A 463 8.96 -2.74 -18.22
N VAL A 464 8.58 -2.27 -19.40
CA VAL A 464 7.27 -1.67 -19.67
C VAL A 464 6.71 -2.32 -20.92
N LYS A 465 5.54 -2.93 -20.79
CA LYS A 465 4.81 -3.55 -21.90
C LYS A 465 3.50 -2.83 -22.11
N GLU A 466 3.11 -2.68 -23.37
CA GLU A 466 1.77 -2.22 -23.72
C GLU A 466 0.93 -3.45 -24.05
N GLU A 467 -0.14 -3.65 -23.30
CA GLU A 467 -1.02 -4.78 -23.51
C GLU A 467 -2.48 -4.39 -23.26
N THR A 468 -3.34 -4.68 -24.24
CA THR A 468 -4.80 -4.46 -24.16
C THR A 468 -5.22 -3.03 -23.79
N GLY A 469 -4.44 -2.03 -24.22
CA GLY A 469 -4.75 -0.61 -24.01
C GLY A 469 -4.26 -0.02 -22.68
N GLY A 470 -3.51 -0.78 -21.87
CA GLY A 470 -2.82 -0.30 -20.67
C GLY A 470 -1.29 -0.46 -20.75
N LEU A 471 -0.58 0.23 -19.87
CA LEU A 471 0.85 0.05 -19.63
C LEU A 471 1.07 -0.84 -18.41
N HIS A 472 1.94 -1.82 -18.57
CA HIS A 472 2.30 -2.83 -17.59
C HIS A 472 3.75 -2.62 -17.20
N PHE A 473 3.97 -2.27 -15.94
CA PHE A 473 5.27 -2.01 -15.34
C PHE A 473 5.72 -3.25 -14.59
N GLY A 474 6.89 -3.77 -14.93
CA GLY A 474 7.38 -5.01 -14.37
C GLY A 474 8.84 -4.97 -13.96
N TRP A 475 9.19 -5.95 -13.14
CA TRP A 475 10.55 -6.35 -12.81
C TRP A 475 10.82 -7.69 -13.48
N GLU A 476 11.75 -7.72 -14.42
CA GLU A 476 12.06 -8.87 -15.27
C GLU A 476 10.85 -9.44 -16.04
N ASP A 477 10.34 -10.60 -15.66
CA ASP A 477 9.17 -11.22 -16.26
C ASP A 477 7.88 -10.96 -15.48
N LYS A 478 7.97 -10.49 -14.23
CA LYS A 478 6.83 -10.23 -13.35
C LYS A 478 6.30 -8.80 -13.55
N VAL A 479 5.05 -8.70 -14.00
CA VAL A 479 4.30 -7.43 -13.96
C VAL A 479 3.95 -7.13 -12.51
N LEU A 480 4.18 -5.87 -12.11
CA LEU A 480 3.93 -5.39 -10.75
C LEU A 480 2.76 -4.40 -10.71
N ILE A 481 2.73 -3.45 -11.64
CA ILE A 481 1.77 -2.34 -11.66
C ILE A 481 1.20 -2.19 -13.06
N VAL A 482 -0.09 -1.91 -13.16
CA VAL A 482 -0.76 -1.63 -14.44
C VAL A 482 -1.45 -0.29 -14.36
N SER A 483 -1.22 0.55 -15.38
CA SER A 483 -1.89 1.83 -15.57
C SER A 483 -2.73 1.80 -16.83
N SER A 484 -3.99 2.20 -16.72
CA SER A 484 -4.95 2.22 -17.82
C SER A 484 -5.83 3.46 -17.79
N ALA A 485 -6.33 3.85 -18.95
CA ALA A 485 -7.18 5.02 -19.12
C ALA A 485 -8.48 4.65 -19.85
N TRP A 486 -9.55 5.38 -19.56
CA TRP A 486 -10.91 5.01 -19.91
C TRP A 486 -11.78 6.24 -20.20
N THR A 487 -12.75 6.08 -21.09
CA THR A 487 -13.73 7.12 -21.47
C THR A 487 -15.15 6.57 -21.46
N VAL A 488 -16.12 7.48 -21.41
CA VAL A 488 -17.58 7.20 -21.32
C VAL A 488 -18.17 6.90 -22.69
#